data_AF-A0AAD0S2R1-F1
#
_entry.id   AF-A0AAD0S2R1-F1
#
_cell.length_a   1.000
_cell.length_b   1.000
_cell.length_c   1.000
_cell.angle_alpha   90.00
_cell.angle_beta   90.00
_cell.angle_gamma   90.00
#
_symmetry.space_group_name_H-M   'P 1'
#
loop_
_entity.id
_entity.type
_entity.pdbx_description
1 polymer ?
#
loop_
_entity_poly.entity_id
_entity_poly.type
_entity_poly.pdbx_seq_one_letter_code
_entity_poly.pdbx_strand_id
1 'polypeptide(L)'
;MLSNNVFDKAVKPVFSSCLKEQQSVYQTPTGLGYRVIEQGAGDKPHWDATVTVHQRVVLNNGRVLFDTRAEGVPVEYEIAEAIVGLQEALQLMSKGSRFEVLIPPHLARDVYSTFIATKHEQDCQSPMRVDITLLDFN
;
A
#
# COMPACT_ATOMS: atom_id res chain seq x y z
N MET A 1 6.42 -23.15 -19.08
CA MET A 1 7.02 -21.90 -18.57
C MET A 1 6.29 -21.56 -17.28
N LEU A 2 6.93 -21.80 -16.14
CA LEU A 2 6.32 -21.58 -14.83
C LEU A 2 6.43 -20.09 -14.50
N SER A 3 5.31 -19.38 -14.59
CA SER A 3 5.15 -18.05 -14.00
C SER A 3 5.16 -18.21 -12.48
N ASN A 4 6.36 -18.18 -11.88
CA ASN A 4 6.55 -18.19 -10.44
C ASN A 4 6.18 -16.82 -9.86
N ASN A 5 4.88 -16.48 -9.87
CA ASN A 5 4.41 -15.36 -9.08
C ASN A 5 4.26 -15.83 -7.63
N VAL A 6 5.19 -15.40 -6.79
CA VAL A 6 5.30 -15.69 -5.34
C VAL A 6 4.06 -15.20 -4.56
N PHE A 7 3.14 -14.50 -5.22
CA PHE A 7 2.00 -13.80 -4.63
C PHE A 7 0.66 -14.57 -4.67
N ASP A 8 0.63 -15.79 -5.22
CA ASP A 8 -0.61 -16.47 -5.59
C ASP A 8 -1.34 -17.22 -4.45
N LYS A 9 -0.90 -17.06 -3.19
CA LYS A 9 -1.55 -17.70 -2.03
C LYS A 9 -2.08 -16.67 -1.06
N ALA A 10 -3.33 -16.27 -1.27
CA ALA A 10 -4.11 -15.49 -0.32
C ALA A 10 -4.39 -16.29 0.96
N VAL A 11 -4.04 -15.73 2.12
CA VAL A 11 -4.37 -16.27 3.46
C VAL A 11 -5.45 -15.37 4.10
N LYS A 12 -6.55 -15.95 4.63
CA LYS A 12 -7.60 -15.22 5.39
C LYS A 12 -7.18 -15.02 6.87
N PRO A 13 -7.53 -13.90 7.56
CA PRO A 13 -6.46 -13.09 8.15
C PRO A 13 -6.55 -12.85 9.68
N VAL A 14 -5.37 -12.67 10.28
CA VAL A 14 -5.11 -12.05 11.60
C VAL A 14 -5.39 -10.54 11.60
N PHE A 15 -5.60 -9.92 10.43
CA PHE A 15 -5.73 -8.46 10.19
C PHE A 15 -7.17 -7.92 10.04
N SER A 16 -8.19 -8.77 10.17
CA SER A 16 -9.60 -8.38 9.89
C SER A 16 -10.16 -7.30 10.83
N SER A 17 -9.59 -7.10 12.02
CA SER A 17 -10.09 -6.11 13.00
C SER A 17 -9.69 -4.66 12.69
N CYS A 18 -8.67 -4.42 11.86
CA CYS A 18 -8.20 -3.06 11.53
C CYS A 18 -8.96 -2.40 10.37
N LEU A 19 -9.74 -3.17 9.60
CA LEU A 19 -10.53 -2.65 8.49
C LEU A 19 -12.02 -2.71 8.86
N LYS A 20 -12.72 -1.57 8.72
CA LYS A 20 -14.12 -1.42 9.15
C LYS A 20 -15.14 -2.27 8.38
N GLU A 21 -14.75 -2.99 7.32
CA GLU A 21 -15.68 -3.69 6.43
C GLU A 21 -15.17 -5.05 5.93
N GLN A 22 -16.09 -6.03 5.85
CA GLN A 22 -15.88 -7.43 5.47
C GLN A 22 -15.67 -7.67 3.95
N GLN A 23 -14.89 -6.84 3.28
CA GLN A 23 -14.40 -7.17 1.95
C GLN A 23 -13.16 -8.07 2.05
N SER A 24 -12.93 -8.92 1.05
CA SER A 24 -11.79 -9.85 1.05
C SER A 24 -10.47 -9.09 1.14
N VAL A 25 -9.83 -9.18 2.31
CA VAL A 25 -8.47 -8.70 2.54
C VAL A 25 -7.52 -9.80 2.11
N TYR A 26 -6.55 -9.44 1.29
CA TYR A 26 -5.46 -10.29 0.87
C TYR A 26 -4.22 -9.94 1.68
N GLN A 27 -3.39 -10.95 1.94
CA GLN A 27 -2.11 -10.77 2.60
C GLN A 27 -1.03 -11.45 1.77
N THR A 28 0.07 -10.75 1.53
CA THR A 28 1.22 -11.31 0.83
C THR A 28 2.18 -12.01 1.80
N PRO A 29 3.15 -12.80 1.31
CA PRO A 29 4.14 -13.44 2.17
C PRO A 29 5.00 -12.49 3.02
N THR A 30 5.16 -11.22 2.60
CA THR A 30 5.91 -10.20 3.35
C THR A 30 5.10 -9.61 4.52
N GLY A 31 3.81 -9.94 4.57
CA GLY A 31 2.85 -9.43 5.54
C GLY A 31 2.11 -8.18 5.09
N LEU A 32 2.33 -7.70 3.86
CA LEU A 32 1.53 -6.62 3.27
C LEU A 32 0.06 -7.04 3.19
N GLY A 33 -0.81 -6.29 3.84
CA GLY A 33 -2.26 -6.45 3.68
C GLY A 33 -2.77 -5.53 2.59
N TYR A 34 -3.71 -5.98 1.77
CA TYR A 34 -4.39 -5.08 0.84
C TYR A 34 -5.82 -5.55 0.55
N ARG A 35 -6.62 -4.61 0.06
CA ARG A 35 -7.96 -4.82 -0.45
C ARG A 35 -8.09 -4.09 -1.77
N VAL A 36 -8.62 -4.79 -2.77
CA VAL A 36 -8.99 -4.18 -4.05
C VAL A 36 -10.31 -3.44 -3.87
N ILE A 37 -10.29 -2.13 -4.07
CA ILE A 37 -11.50 -1.28 -4.08
C ILE A 37 -12.06 -1.23 -5.50
N GLU A 38 -11.19 -0.96 -6.47
CA GLU A 38 -11.49 -0.98 -7.90
C GLU A 38 -10.36 -1.70 -8.63
N GLN A 39 -10.71 -2.66 -9.48
CA GLN A 39 -9.74 -3.39 -10.28
C GLN A 39 -9.57 -2.69 -11.63
N GLY A 40 -8.36 -2.23 -11.91
CA GLY A 40 -7.96 -1.73 -13.22
C GLY A 40 -7.74 -2.87 -14.21
N ALA A 41 -7.47 -2.49 -15.46
CA ALA A 41 -7.22 -3.42 -16.56
C ALA A 41 -5.85 -3.15 -17.21
N GLY A 42 -5.29 -4.17 -17.85
CA GLY A 42 -4.01 -4.08 -18.55
C GLY A 42 -2.81 -4.34 -17.66
N ASP A 43 -1.67 -3.82 -18.11
CA ASP A 43 -0.36 -4.13 -17.56
C ASP A 43 -0.16 -3.55 -16.16
N LYS A 44 0.83 -4.12 -15.47
CA LYS A 44 1.30 -3.69 -14.15
C LYS A 44 2.69 -3.06 -14.30
N PRO A 45 3.03 -2.04 -13.50
CA PRO A 45 4.34 -1.43 -13.55
C PRO A 45 5.44 -2.42 -13.13
N HIS A 46 6.61 -2.29 -13.76
CA HIS A 46 7.82 -2.98 -13.33
C HIS A 46 8.46 -2.23 -12.14
N TRP A 47 9.39 -2.85 -11.41
CA TRP A 47 9.92 -2.29 -10.16
C TRP A 47 10.71 -0.98 -10.32
N ASP A 48 11.19 -0.69 -11.53
CA ASP A 48 11.94 0.51 -11.91
C ASP A 48 11.07 1.55 -12.65
N ALA A 49 9.77 1.30 -12.79
CA ALA A 49 8.84 2.21 -13.47
C ALA A 49 8.63 3.50 -12.67
N THR A 50 8.36 4.59 -13.39
CA THR A 50 7.82 5.81 -12.78
C THR A 50 6.30 5.73 -12.79
N VAL A 51 5.67 5.94 -11.62
CA VAL A 51 4.22 5.87 -11.46
C VAL A 51 3.62 7.24 -11.21
N THR A 52 2.42 7.48 -11.75
CA THR A 52 1.56 8.60 -11.38
C THR A 52 0.42 8.07 -10.53
N VAL A 53 0.25 8.59 -9.31
CA VAL A 53 -0.73 8.07 -8.36
C VAL A 53 -1.52 9.18 -7.65
N HIS A 54 -2.76 8.85 -7.33
CA HIS A 54 -3.47 9.50 -6.23
C HIS A 54 -3.34 8.66 -4.98
N GLN A 55 -3.00 9.26 -3.85
CA GLN A 55 -2.83 8.53 -2.59
C GLN A 55 -3.20 9.36 -1.37
N ARG A 56 -3.72 8.66 -0.38
CA ARG A 56 -4.00 9.19 0.95
C ARG A 56 -3.38 8.28 1.99
N VAL A 57 -2.48 8.82 2.81
CA VAL A 57 -1.76 8.06 3.83
C VAL A 57 -2.16 8.50 5.22
N VAL A 58 -2.55 7.52 6.03
CA VAL A 58 -3.11 7.70 7.36
C VAL A 58 -2.37 6.81 8.35
N LEU A 59 -1.91 7.42 9.43
CA LEU A 59 -1.33 6.73 10.58
C LEU A 59 -2.45 6.19 11.49
N ASN A 60 -2.12 5.24 12.37
CA ASN A 60 -3.13 4.61 13.25
C ASN A 60 -3.77 5.56 14.26
N ASN A 61 -3.07 6.62 14.64
CA ASN A 61 -3.64 7.69 15.45
C ASN A 61 -4.63 8.58 14.68
N GLY A 62 -4.95 8.24 13.43
CA GLY A 62 -5.85 9.00 12.56
C GLY A 62 -5.19 10.18 11.85
N ARG A 63 -3.91 10.47 12.12
CA ARG A 63 -3.19 11.57 11.46
C ARG A 63 -3.01 11.25 9.98
N VAL A 64 -3.51 12.13 9.12
CA VAL A 64 -3.26 12.12 7.68
C VAL A 64 -1.88 12.74 7.45
N LEU A 65 -1.02 12.06 6.68
CA LEU A 65 0.30 12.59 6.29
C LEU A 65 0.22 13.39 4.99
N PHE A 66 -0.51 12.87 4.01
CA PHE A 66 -0.76 13.50 2.71
C PHE A 66 -2.05 12.95 2.10
N ASP A 67 -2.73 13.75 1.30
CA ASP A 67 -3.97 13.41 0.61
C ASP A 67 -4.03 14.12 -0.76
N THR A 68 -3.46 13.48 -1.78
CA THR A 68 -3.32 14.10 -3.09
C THR A 68 -4.66 14.23 -3.84
N ARG A 69 -5.69 13.47 -3.43
CA ARG A 69 -7.05 13.64 -3.98
C ARG A 69 -7.71 14.89 -3.41
N ALA A 70 -7.53 15.16 -2.12
CA ALA A 70 -8.01 16.40 -1.51
C ALA A 70 -7.32 17.64 -2.08
N GLU A 71 -6.03 17.52 -2.43
CA GLU A 71 -5.25 18.58 -3.07
C GLU A 71 -5.54 18.71 -4.58
N GLY A 72 -6.14 17.70 -5.20
CA GLY A 72 -6.48 17.69 -6.63
C GLY A 72 -5.29 17.51 -7.58
N VAL A 73 -4.09 17.24 -7.05
CA VAL A 73 -2.86 17.11 -7.83
C VAL A 73 -2.23 15.74 -7.53
N PRO A 74 -2.10 14.83 -8.51
CA PRO A 74 -1.44 13.55 -8.30
C PRO A 74 0.05 13.72 -8.05
N VAL A 75 0.69 12.68 -7.53
CA VAL A 75 2.14 12.65 -7.34
C VAL A 75 2.77 11.63 -8.27
N GLU A 76 3.97 11.94 -8.74
CA GLU A 76 4.78 11.10 -9.60
C GLU A 76 6.09 10.76 -8.89
N TYR A 77 6.49 9.48 -8.91
CA TYR A 77 7.74 9.01 -8.33
C TYR A 77 8.17 7.66 -8.94
N GLU A 78 9.46 7.36 -8.87
CA GLU A 78 9.97 6.03 -9.22
C GLU A 78 9.56 5.03 -8.15
N ILE A 79 9.10 3.83 -8.55
CA ILE A 79 8.74 2.78 -7.58
C ILE A 79 9.91 2.51 -6.63
N ALA A 80 11.14 2.51 -7.12
CA ALA A 80 12.34 2.31 -6.32
C ALA A 80 12.51 3.31 -5.15
N GLU A 81 11.95 4.52 -5.25
CA GLU A 81 11.99 5.55 -4.20
C GLU A 81 10.85 5.41 -3.18
N ALA A 82 9.83 4.61 -3.49
CA ALA A 82 8.71 4.37 -2.59
C ALA A 82 9.13 3.48 -1.41
N ILE A 83 8.38 3.56 -0.30
CA ILE A 83 8.53 2.60 0.80
C ILE A 83 8.26 1.16 0.32
N VAL A 84 8.94 0.18 0.92
CA VAL A 84 8.89 -1.24 0.53
C VAL A 84 7.45 -1.77 0.39
N GLY A 85 6.55 -1.39 1.29
CA GLY A 85 5.14 -1.79 1.19
C GLY A 85 4.41 -1.25 -0.04
N LEU A 86 4.73 -0.02 -0.48
CA LEU A 86 4.19 0.55 -1.71
C LEU A 86 4.87 -0.01 -2.95
N GLN A 87 6.17 -0.31 -2.89
CA GLN A 87 6.88 -1.01 -3.96
C GLN A 87 6.18 -2.31 -4.33
N GLU A 88 5.83 -3.09 -3.31
CA GLU A 88 5.10 -4.34 -3.48
C GLU A 88 3.66 -4.11 -3.94
N ALA A 89 2.93 -3.19 -3.30
CA ALA A 89 1.54 -2.92 -3.65
C ALA A 89 1.36 -2.47 -5.11
N LEU A 90 2.22 -1.57 -5.61
CA LEU A 90 2.12 -1.03 -6.96
C LEU A 90 2.34 -2.09 -8.05
N GLN A 91 3.23 -3.05 -7.81
CA GLN A 91 3.46 -4.18 -8.73
C GLN A 91 2.28 -5.18 -8.74
N LEU A 92 1.35 -5.09 -7.79
CA LEU A 92 0.08 -5.85 -7.79
C LEU A 92 -1.04 -5.10 -8.53
N MET A 93 -0.89 -3.81 -8.78
CA MET A 93 -1.92 -2.95 -9.37
C MET A 93 -1.77 -2.86 -10.89
N SER A 94 -2.87 -3.06 -11.61
CA SER A 94 -2.97 -2.65 -13.01
C SER A 94 -3.32 -1.17 -13.09
N LYS A 95 -3.00 -0.50 -14.22
CA LYS A 95 -3.42 0.89 -14.47
C LYS A 95 -4.92 1.06 -14.22
N GLY A 96 -5.29 2.13 -13.52
CA GLY A 96 -6.66 2.43 -13.10
C GLY A 96 -7.13 1.71 -11.84
N SER A 97 -6.33 0.83 -11.23
CA SER A 97 -6.73 0.16 -9.98
C SER A 97 -6.72 1.12 -8.80
N ARG A 98 -7.63 0.91 -7.85
CA ARG A 98 -7.63 1.55 -6.53
C ARG A 98 -7.59 0.51 -5.43
N PHE A 99 -6.56 0.55 -4.60
CA PHE A 99 -6.36 -0.37 -3.50
C PHE A 99 -6.37 0.38 -2.16
N GLU A 100 -6.84 -0.29 -1.11
CA GLU A 100 -6.54 0.07 0.26
C GLU A 100 -5.48 -0.88 0.81
N VAL A 101 -4.36 -0.35 1.27
CA VAL A 101 -3.16 -1.09 1.66
C VAL A 101 -2.88 -0.88 3.15
N LEU A 102 -2.53 -1.96 3.83
CA LEU A 102 -2.05 -2.02 5.20
C LEU A 102 -0.57 -2.36 5.19
N ILE A 103 0.26 -1.38 5.54
CA ILE A 103 1.71 -1.50 5.53
C ILE A 103 2.20 -1.70 6.96
N PRO A 104 2.63 -2.91 7.36
CA PRO A 104 3.17 -3.15 8.70
C PRO A 104 4.50 -2.40 8.92
N PRO A 105 4.92 -2.17 10.17
CA PRO A 105 6.07 -1.30 10.44
C PRO A 105 7.40 -1.68 9.78
N HIS A 106 7.66 -2.97 9.59
CA HIS A 106 8.87 -3.41 8.90
C HIS A 106 8.88 -3.09 7.39
N LEU A 107 7.73 -2.77 6.79
CA LEU A 107 7.57 -2.44 5.36
C LEU A 107 7.46 -0.94 5.05
N ALA A 108 7.45 -0.03 6.03
CA ALA A 108 7.55 1.42 5.74
C ALA A 108 8.88 2.06 6.21
N ARG A 109 9.96 1.26 6.27
CA ARG A 109 11.23 1.57 6.96
C ARG A 109 11.82 2.95 6.68
N ASP A 110 11.62 3.51 5.49
CA ASP A 110 12.16 4.84 5.14
C ASP A 110 11.36 5.99 5.78
N VAL A 111 10.03 5.88 5.85
CA VAL A 111 9.15 6.84 6.56
C VAL A 111 9.14 6.59 8.08
N TYR A 112 9.51 5.40 8.55
CA TYR A 112 9.51 5.07 9.97
C TYR A 112 10.66 5.67 10.78
N SER A 113 11.83 5.92 10.18
CA SER A 113 13.01 6.36 10.93
C SER A 113 12.93 7.82 11.40
N THR A 114 12.23 8.69 10.66
CA THR A 114 12.21 10.14 10.94
C THR A 114 11.02 10.58 11.81
N PHE A 115 9.96 9.78 11.93
CA PHE A 115 8.70 10.22 12.57
C PHE A 115 8.33 9.53 13.90
N ILE A 116 9.00 8.44 14.31
CA ILE A 116 8.75 7.75 15.59
C ILE A 116 9.89 8.06 16.58
N ALA A 117 10.07 9.33 16.95
CA ALA A 117 10.89 9.70 18.10
C ALA A 117 10.07 9.85 19.40
N THR A 118 8.76 9.58 19.41
CA THR A 118 7.94 9.77 20.62
C THR A 118 6.87 8.70 20.81
N LYS A 119 7.02 8.02 21.95
CA LYS A 119 6.10 7.11 22.65
C LYS A 119 5.83 5.73 22.04
N HIS A 120 6.69 4.80 22.48
CA HIS A 120 6.34 3.43 22.84
C HIS A 120 5.18 3.45 23.85
N GLU A 121 3.94 3.15 23.44
CA GLU A 121 3.00 2.31 24.22
C GLU A 121 1.68 2.03 23.47
N GLN A 122 1.24 0.77 23.60
CA GLN A 122 -0.10 0.21 23.40
C GLN A 122 -0.46 -0.41 22.04
N ASP A 123 -0.42 -1.75 22.07
CA ASP A 123 -1.18 -2.78 21.34
C ASP A 123 -1.29 -2.69 19.80
N CYS A 124 -0.61 -3.65 19.16
CA CYS A 124 -0.25 -3.72 17.75
C CYS A 124 0.71 -2.59 17.33
N GLN A 125 1.92 -2.99 16.92
CA GLN A 125 2.78 -2.24 15.99
C GLN A 125 1.97 -1.91 14.73
N SER A 126 1.15 -0.87 14.80
CA SER A 126 -0.02 -0.80 13.96
C SER A 126 0.36 -0.35 12.54
N PRO A 127 -0.27 -0.91 11.50
CA PRO A 127 0.14 -0.69 10.12
C PRO A 127 -0.21 0.73 9.66
N MET A 128 0.57 1.31 8.76
CA MET A 128 0.16 2.51 8.03
C MET A 128 -0.96 2.13 7.04
N ARG A 129 -2.00 2.96 6.94
CA ARG A 129 -3.10 2.78 5.97
C ARG A 129 -2.89 3.68 4.77
N VAL A 130 -2.97 3.12 3.57
CA VAL A 130 -2.79 3.85 2.31
C VAL A 130 -3.95 3.55 1.37
N ASP A 131 -4.70 4.57 0.95
CA ASP A 131 -5.68 4.48 -0.13
C ASP A 131 -5.05 5.04 -1.41
N ILE A 132 -4.71 4.17 -2.35
CA ILE A 132 -3.92 4.51 -3.54
C ILE A 132 -4.65 4.13 -4.82
N THR A 133 -4.64 5.03 -5.80
CA THR A 133 -5.06 4.79 -7.18
C THR A 133 -3.87 4.94 -8.11
N LEU A 134 -3.58 3.92 -8.91
CA LEU A 134 -2.57 3.97 -9.96
C LEU A 134 -3.19 4.60 -11.21
N LEU A 135 -2.78 5.82 -11.57
CA LEU A 135 -3.33 6.55 -12.71
C LEU A 135 -2.59 6.20 -14.00
N ASP A 136 -1.26 6.16 -13.95
CA ASP A 136 -0.41 5.81 -15.08
C ASP A 136 0.97 5.32 -14.63
N PHE A 137 1.73 4.74 -15.56
CA PHE A 137 3.14 4.41 -15.37
C PHE A 137 3.90 4.38 -16.70
N ASN A 138 5.22 4.59 -16.65
CA ASN A 138 6.13 4.48 -17.79
C ASN A 138 7.38 3.66 -17.47
#